data_AF-A0ABD7GPW6-F1
#
_entry.id   AF-A0ABD7GPW6-F1
#
_cell.length_a   1.000
_cell.length_b   1.000
_cell.length_c   1.000
_cell.angle_alpha   90.00
_cell.angle_beta   90.00
_cell.angle_gamma   90.00
#
_symmetry.space_group_name_H-M   'P 1'
#
loop_
_entity.id
_entity.type
_entity.pdbx_description
1 polymer ?
#
loop_
_entity_poly.entity_id
_entity_poly.type
_entity_poly.pdbx_seq_one_letter_code
_entity_poly.pdbx_strand_id
1 'polypeptide(L)'
;MSSFNGWVTAKEITELPGFSSAVSTILRKAKNEQWTCRKREGVKGIAYEFLIESLPHDMQSAIREKVYQTVLASKPGEHALRAVVARKATADRQDIALLRQCPVILEQKVGELTIKQKQIADARAALAMEVERLRNAGSSRTAAVKFIVKAARTDSLPEHLKDAAVIANARKGSTRKGFGERSLQEWVSIYEASRPGIERLTLLAPGQLKARTPEKIQWLPDFLAHWRSRKGPTLRDAYSDFKAEWENTYADQPAIAAACPSYDAVRRA
;
A
#
# COMPACT_ATOMS: atom_id res chain seq x y z
N MET A 1 -14.46 -1.44 -24.68
CA MET A 1 -13.26 -0.85 -24.04
C MET A 1 -12.04 -1.48 -24.71
N SER A 2 -11.27 -0.69 -25.47
CA SER A 2 -10.03 -1.19 -26.09
C SER A 2 -9.02 -1.47 -24.99
N SER A 3 -8.84 -2.73 -24.62
CA SER A 3 -7.71 -3.14 -23.80
C SER A 3 -6.48 -3.03 -24.70
N PHE A 4 -5.58 -2.09 -24.39
CA PHE A 4 -4.34 -1.89 -25.15
C PHE A 4 -3.46 -3.13 -24.95
N ASN A 5 -3.57 -4.10 -25.85
CA ASN A 5 -2.84 -5.36 -25.77
C ASN A 5 -1.39 -5.19 -26.25
N GLY A 6 -0.72 -4.13 -25.79
CA GLY A 6 0.60 -3.69 -26.26
C GLY A 6 0.62 -2.90 -27.57
N TRP A 7 -0.53 -2.75 -28.25
CA TRP A 7 -0.64 -2.09 -29.55
C TRP A 7 -1.64 -0.92 -29.51
N VAL A 8 -1.37 0.13 -30.29
CA VAL A 8 -2.15 1.37 -30.35
C VAL A 8 -2.36 1.83 -31.80
N THR A 9 -3.52 2.39 -32.12
CA THR A 9 -3.81 2.96 -33.45
C THR A 9 -3.40 4.42 -33.55
N ALA A 10 -3.12 4.90 -34.77
CA ALA A 10 -2.82 6.33 -34.97
C ALA A 10 -3.96 7.24 -34.48
N LYS A 11 -5.22 6.80 -34.59
CA LYS A 11 -6.39 7.53 -34.09
C LYS A 11 -6.33 7.67 -32.56
N GLU A 12 -6.04 6.60 -31.83
CA GLU A 12 -5.92 6.66 -30.36
C GLU A 12 -4.79 7.59 -29.90
N ILE A 13 -3.69 7.69 -30.68
CA ILE A 13 -2.60 8.63 -30.40
C ILE A 13 -3.03 10.09 -30.68
N THR A 14 -3.80 10.35 -31.74
CA THR A 14 -4.32 11.72 -32.02
C THR A 14 -5.29 12.23 -30.95
N GLU A 15 -5.90 11.33 -30.18
CA GLU A 15 -6.79 11.67 -29.06
C GLU A 15 -6.03 11.96 -27.75
N LEU A 16 -4.69 11.90 -27.75
CA LEU A 16 -3.88 12.22 -26.57
C LEU A 16 -3.61 13.74 -26.51
N PRO A 17 -3.77 14.37 -25.33
CA PRO A 17 -3.48 15.79 -25.17
C PRO A 17 -1.97 16.05 -25.38
N GLY A 18 -1.65 17.12 -26.12
CA GLY A 18 -0.27 17.52 -26.41
C GLY A 18 0.36 16.87 -27.65
N PHE A 19 -0.38 16.04 -28.39
CA PHE A 19 0.08 15.47 -29.67
C PHE A 19 -0.72 16.02 -30.85
N SER A 20 -0.16 15.88 -32.06
CA SER A 20 -0.82 16.32 -33.29
C SER A 20 -2.16 15.59 -33.45
N SER A 21 -3.23 16.35 -33.66
CA SER A 21 -4.57 15.84 -33.95
C SER A 21 -4.67 15.20 -35.34
N ALA A 22 -3.66 15.38 -36.20
CA ALA A 22 -3.65 14.86 -37.56
C ALA A 22 -3.00 13.48 -37.64
N VAL A 23 -3.79 12.47 -38.02
CA VAL A 23 -3.34 11.09 -38.24
C VAL A 23 -2.16 11.02 -39.23
N SER A 24 -2.19 11.85 -40.27
CA SER A 24 -1.10 11.96 -41.27
C SER A 24 0.25 12.34 -40.65
N THR A 25 0.25 13.23 -39.64
CA THR A 25 1.47 13.62 -38.93
C THR A 25 2.05 12.46 -38.14
N ILE A 26 1.17 11.67 -37.51
CA ILE A 26 1.56 10.49 -36.74
C ILE A 26 2.14 9.41 -37.66
N LEU A 27 1.49 9.14 -38.79
CA LEU A 27 1.99 8.17 -39.77
C LEU A 27 3.35 8.57 -40.35
N ARG A 28 3.54 9.87 -40.65
CA ARG A 28 4.83 10.40 -41.10
C ARG A 28 5.90 10.24 -40.02
N LYS A 29 5.57 10.54 -38.76
CA LYS A 29 6.48 10.38 -37.63
C LYS A 29 6.86 8.91 -37.42
N ALA A 30 5.88 8.02 -37.46
CA ALA A 30 6.08 6.57 -37.37
C ALA A 30 7.00 6.03 -38.46
N LYS A 31 6.87 6.54 -39.69
CA LYS A 31 7.77 6.18 -40.80
C LYS A 31 9.20 6.72 -40.58
N ASN A 32 9.33 7.98 -40.17
CA ASN A 32 10.62 8.62 -39.96
C ASN A 32 11.40 8.01 -38.79
N GLU A 33 10.70 7.63 -37.72
CA GLU A 33 11.27 7.03 -36.51
C GLU A 33 11.18 5.50 -36.51
N GLN A 34 10.75 4.90 -37.62
CA GLN A 34 10.68 3.45 -37.84
C GLN A 34 9.95 2.66 -36.73
N TRP A 35 8.78 3.15 -36.29
CA TRP A 35 8.01 2.47 -35.27
C TRP A 35 7.55 1.09 -35.75
N THR A 36 7.69 0.07 -34.89
CA THR A 36 7.16 -1.28 -35.15
C THR A 36 5.65 -1.20 -35.38
N CYS A 37 5.21 -1.55 -36.58
CA CYS A 37 3.80 -1.52 -36.97
C CYS A 37 3.33 -2.88 -37.47
N ARG A 38 2.03 -3.16 -37.28
CA ARG A 38 1.35 -4.33 -37.85
C ARG A 38 0.06 -3.90 -38.52
N LYS A 39 -0.35 -4.63 -39.55
CA LYS A 39 -1.68 -4.48 -40.12
C LYS A 39 -2.69 -5.14 -39.18
N ARG A 40 -3.78 -4.44 -38.88
CA ARG A 40 -4.86 -4.95 -38.04
C ARG A 40 -5.68 -5.97 -38.84
N GLU A 41 -5.76 -7.19 -38.34
CA GLU A 41 -6.58 -8.23 -38.95
C GLU A 41 -8.06 -8.05 -38.58
N GLY A 42 -8.97 -8.40 -39.50
CA GLY A 42 -10.41 -8.44 -39.23
C GLY A 42 -11.18 -7.12 -39.37
N VAL A 43 -10.61 -6.07 -39.95
CA VAL A 43 -11.29 -4.77 -40.14
C VAL A 43 -11.49 -4.47 -41.63
N LYS A 44 -12.65 -3.89 -42.01
CA LYS A 44 -12.86 -3.35 -43.35
C LYS A 44 -11.90 -2.17 -43.59
N GLY A 45 -10.88 -2.37 -44.41
CA GLY A 45 -9.90 -1.36 -44.81
C GLY A 45 -8.46 -1.66 -44.37
N ILE A 46 -7.53 -0.78 -44.72
CA ILE A 46 -6.13 -0.85 -44.27
C ILE A 46 -6.02 -0.03 -42.98
N ALA A 47 -5.88 -0.72 -41.83
CA ALA A 47 -5.61 -0.09 -40.55
C ALA A 47 -4.28 -0.62 -39.99
N TYR A 48 -3.44 0.29 -39.52
CA TYR A 48 -2.17 -0.04 -38.87
C TYR A 48 -2.26 0.19 -37.36
N GLU A 49 -1.67 -0.72 -36.62
CA GLU A 49 -1.41 -0.59 -35.19
C GLU A 49 0.11 -0.50 -34.97
N PHE A 50 0.51 0.28 -33.97
CA PHE A 50 1.89 0.51 -33.58
C PHE A 50 2.14 -0.11 -32.21
N LEU A 51 3.29 -0.74 -32.02
CA LEU A 51 3.70 -1.32 -30.75
C LEU A 51 3.98 -0.19 -29.75
N ILE A 52 3.35 -0.18 -28.58
CA ILE A 52 3.51 0.91 -27.60
C ILE A 52 4.98 1.12 -27.21
N GLU A 53 5.76 0.05 -27.10
CA GLU A 53 7.19 0.11 -26.73
C GLU A 53 8.09 0.77 -27.79
N SER A 54 7.65 0.82 -29.06
CA SER A 54 8.42 1.45 -30.14
C SER A 54 8.12 2.94 -30.31
N LEU A 55 7.13 3.49 -29.58
CA LEU A 55 6.79 4.91 -29.62
C LEU A 55 7.76 5.74 -28.76
N PRO A 56 7.86 7.07 -28.99
CA PRO A 56 8.56 7.99 -28.11
C PRO A 56 8.05 7.92 -26.66
N HIS A 57 8.96 8.08 -25.69
CA HIS A 57 8.65 7.94 -24.26
C HIS A 57 7.49 8.85 -23.80
N ASP A 58 7.37 10.05 -24.37
CA ASP A 58 6.28 10.99 -24.06
C ASP A 58 4.92 10.44 -24.49
N MET A 59 4.84 9.80 -25.67
CA MET A 59 3.63 9.14 -26.15
C MET A 59 3.31 7.91 -25.32
N GLN A 60 4.31 7.09 -24.98
CA GLN A 60 4.10 5.94 -24.10
C GLN A 60 3.51 6.37 -22.76
N SER A 61 4.05 7.44 -22.18
CA SER A 61 3.60 7.99 -20.90
C SER A 61 2.16 8.50 -20.99
N ALA A 62 1.81 9.23 -22.04
CA ALA A 62 0.45 9.73 -22.25
C ALA A 62 -0.57 8.61 -22.51
N ILE A 63 -0.20 7.58 -23.27
CA ILE A 63 -1.05 6.40 -23.48
C ILE A 63 -1.30 5.72 -22.14
N ARG A 64 -0.24 5.42 -21.38
CA ARG A 64 -0.36 4.79 -20.05
C ARG A 64 -1.24 5.61 -19.11
N GLU A 65 -1.05 6.92 -19.07
CA GLU A 65 -1.88 7.84 -18.29
C GLU A 65 -3.36 7.75 -18.69
N LYS A 66 -3.68 7.81 -19.99
CA LYS A 66 -5.07 7.68 -20.47
C LYS A 66 -5.68 6.33 -20.10
N VAL A 67 -4.93 5.24 -20.22
CA VAL A 67 -5.37 3.91 -19.77
C VAL A 67 -5.67 3.93 -18.28
N TYR A 68 -4.76 4.48 -17.47
CA TYR A 68 -4.96 4.55 -16.03
C TYR A 68 -6.20 5.34 -15.65
N GLN A 69 -6.39 6.52 -16.22
CA GLN A 69 -7.57 7.35 -15.97
C GLN A 69 -8.86 6.63 -16.37
N THR A 70 -8.84 5.90 -17.49
CA THR A 70 -9.99 5.11 -17.94
C THR A 70 -10.30 3.98 -16.97
N VAL A 71 -9.28 3.26 -16.48
CA VAL A 71 -9.47 2.15 -15.53
C VAL A 71 -9.98 2.68 -14.18
N LEU A 72 -9.41 3.77 -13.67
CA LEU A 72 -9.85 4.40 -12.42
C LEU A 72 -11.29 4.93 -12.51
N ALA A 73 -11.65 5.57 -13.62
CA ALA A 73 -13.00 6.12 -13.81
C ALA A 73 -14.07 5.01 -13.97
N SER A 74 -13.65 3.81 -14.38
CA SER A 74 -14.56 2.68 -14.55
C SER A 74 -14.89 2.06 -13.20
N LYS A 75 -16.18 1.94 -12.86
CA LYS A 75 -16.59 1.15 -11.69
C LYS A 75 -16.12 -0.31 -11.86
N PRO A 76 -15.73 -1.00 -10.79
CA PRO A 76 -15.48 -2.42 -10.86
C PRO A 76 -16.78 -3.14 -11.24
N GLY A 77 -16.92 -3.53 -12.51
CA GLY A 77 -17.94 -4.48 -12.93
C GLY A 77 -17.66 -5.84 -12.29
N GLU A 78 -18.73 -6.59 -11.95
CA GLU A 78 -18.70 -7.91 -11.28
C GLU A 78 -17.81 -8.96 -11.95
N HIS A 79 -17.38 -8.75 -13.20
CA HIS A 79 -16.55 -9.69 -13.94
C HIS A 79 -15.32 -9.04 -14.57
N ALA A 80 -14.23 -8.95 -13.80
CA ALA A 80 -12.86 -8.79 -14.34
C ALA A 80 -11.77 -9.24 -13.36
N LEU A 81 -12.11 -10.07 -12.37
CA LEU A 81 -11.11 -10.69 -11.52
C LEU A 81 -10.65 -11.96 -12.22
N ARG A 82 -9.48 -11.92 -12.85
CA ARG A 82 -8.72 -13.15 -13.05
C ARG A 82 -8.64 -13.77 -11.67
N ALA A 83 -9.14 -15.01 -11.50
CA ALA A 83 -8.99 -15.75 -10.25
C ALA A 83 -7.54 -15.53 -9.81
N VAL A 84 -7.36 -14.89 -8.66
CA VAL A 84 -6.04 -14.79 -8.05
C VAL A 84 -5.71 -16.21 -7.67
N VAL A 85 -5.21 -16.99 -8.64
CA VAL A 85 -4.49 -18.21 -8.39
C VAL A 85 -3.41 -17.72 -7.45
N ALA A 86 -3.50 -18.11 -6.18
CA ALA A 86 -2.56 -17.73 -5.15
C ALA A 86 -1.17 -17.95 -5.73
N ARG A 87 -0.53 -16.88 -6.22
CA ARG A 87 0.82 -16.97 -6.77
C ARG A 87 1.64 -17.46 -5.61
N LYS A 88 2.41 -18.54 -5.80
CA LYS A 88 3.28 -19.13 -4.77
C LYS A 88 3.89 -17.98 -3.99
N ALA A 89 3.43 -17.82 -2.74
CA ALA A 89 3.87 -16.75 -1.88
C ALA A 89 5.39 -16.80 -1.88
N THR A 90 6.04 -15.68 -2.21
CA THR A 90 7.48 -15.53 -1.98
C THR A 90 7.76 -16.01 -0.56
N ALA A 91 8.76 -16.90 -0.43
CA ALA A 91 8.92 -17.92 0.59
C ALA A 91 9.08 -17.47 2.06
N ASP A 92 8.59 -16.29 2.45
CA ASP A 92 9.04 -15.61 3.67
C ASP A 92 7.91 -15.02 4.53
N ARG A 93 6.74 -15.67 4.55
CA ARG A 93 5.68 -15.36 5.51
C ARG A 93 5.19 -16.62 6.21
N GLN A 94 6.05 -17.16 7.07
CA GLN A 94 5.72 -18.24 8.01
C GLN A 94 4.44 -17.91 8.80
N ASP A 95 4.21 -16.63 9.12
CA ASP A 95 2.98 -16.13 9.76
C ASP A 95 1.69 -16.51 9.01
N ILE A 96 1.68 -16.46 7.67
CA ILE A 96 0.49 -16.82 6.88
C ILE A 96 0.29 -18.34 6.89
N ALA A 97 1.38 -19.12 6.77
CA ALA A 97 1.31 -20.57 6.84
C ALA A 97 0.81 -21.05 8.21
N LEU A 98 1.31 -20.43 9.28
CA LEU A 98 0.90 -20.71 10.66
C LEU A 98 -0.58 -20.35 10.90
N LEU A 99 -1.03 -19.18 10.42
CA LEU A 99 -2.44 -18.78 10.53
C LEU A 99 -3.40 -19.74 9.80
N ARG A 100 -2.96 -20.36 8.71
CA ARG A 100 -3.77 -21.34 7.97
C ARG A 100 -3.86 -22.71 8.65
N GLN A 101 -2.86 -23.07 9.45
CA GLN A 101 -2.87 -24.33 10.22
C GLN A 101 -3.89 -24.30 11.37
N CYS A 102 -4.28 -23.10 11.82
CA CYS A 102 -5.22 -22.94 12.95
C CYS A 102 -6.31 -21.91 12.62
N PRO A 103 -7.39 -22.32 11.92
CA PRO A 103 -8.52 -21.43 11.58
C PRO A 103 -9.14 -20.72 12.79
N VAL A 104 -9.21 -21.40 13.94
CA VAL A 104 -9.76 -20.83 15.19
C VAL A 104 -8.96 -19.61 15.67
N ILE A 105 -7.63 -19.62 15.54
CA ILE A 105 -6.78 -18.49 15.92
C ILE A 105 -7.04 -17.30 15.00
N LEU A 106 -7.33 -17.55 13.71
CA LEU A 106 -7.68 -16.51 12.76
C LEU A 106 -9.02 -15.85 13.11
N GLU A 107 -10.03 -16.65 13.44
CA GLU A 107 -11.36 -16.16 13.86
C GLU A 107 -11.27 -15.33 15.14
N GLN A 108 -10.52 -15.80 16.15
CA GLN A 108 -10.26 -15.05 17.37
C GLN A 108 -9.58 -13.72 17.08
N LYS A 109 -8.53 -13.73 16.25
CA LYS A 109 -7.82 -12.50 15.84
C LYS A 109 -8.74 -11.51 15.14
N VAL A 110 -9.65 -11.97 14.28
CA VAL A 110 -10.67 -11.10 13.67
C VAL A 110 -11.68 -10.57 14.69
N GLY A 111 -12.04 -11.38 15.69
CA GLY A 111 -12.85 -10.96 16.82
C GLY A 111 -12.21 -9.84 17.63
N GLU A 112 -10.88 -9.87 17.82
CA GLU A 112 -10.10 -8.83 18.51
C GLU A 112 -9.96 -7.50 17.71
N LEU A 113 -10.27 -7.50 16.41
CA LEU A 113 -10.18 -6.29 15.59
C LEU A 113 -11.35 -5.34 15.89
N THR A 114 -11.00 -4.09 16.16
CA THR A 114 -11.98 -2.99 16.26
C THR A 114 -12.64 -2.72 14.90
N ILE A 115 -13.84 -2.14 14.91
CA ILE A 115 -14.55 -1.73 13.68
C ILE A 115 -13.66 -0.85 12.80
N LYS A 116 -12.94 0.11 13.41
CA LYS A 116 -12.00 0.99 12.70
C LYS A 116 -10.90 0.21 11.99
N GLN A 117 -10.34 -0.82 12.62
CA GLN A 117 -9.29 -1.64 11.99
C GLN A 117 -9.80 -2.48 10.84
N LYS A 118 -11.02 -3.01 10.95
CA LYS A 118 -11.69 -3.72 9.85
C LYS A 118 -11.88 -2.78 8.67
N GLN A 119 -12.40 -1.58 8.90
CA GLN A 119 -12.52 -0.53 7.88
C GLN A 119 -11.18 -0.15 7.24
N ILE A 120 -10.10 -0.04 8.03
CA ILE A 120 -8.75 0.21 7.52
C ILE A 120 -8.27 -0.95 6.65
N ALA A 121 -8.51 -2.19 7.06
CA ALA A 121 -8.14 -3.38 6.30
C ALA A 121 -8.89 -3.45 4.96
N ASP A 122 -10.20 -3.20 4.98
CA ASP A 122 -11.05 -3.17 3.78
C ASP A 122 -10.61 -2.06 2.82
N ALA A 123 -10.30 -0.87 3.32
CA ALA A 123 -9.79 0.24 2.53
C ALA A 123 -8.44 -0.09 1.88
N ARG A 124 -7.52 -0.74 2.61
CA ARG A 124 -6.24 -1.22 2.05
C ARG A 124 -6.45 -2.30 0.98
N ALA A 125 -7.42 -3.19 1.19
CA ALA A 125 -7.78 -4.21 0.21
C ALA A 125 -8.34 -3.60 -1.07
N ALA A 126 -9.20 -2.59 -0.97
CA ALA A 126 -9.75 -1.86 -2.10
C ALA A 126 -8.65 -1.19 -2.95
N LEU A 127 -7.69 -0.52 -2.30
CA LEU A 127 -6.55 0.09 -3.00
C LEU A 127 -5.64 -0.94 -3.66
N ALA A 128 -5.40 -2.09 -3.00
CA ALA A 128 -4.61 -3.18 -3.59
C ALA A 128 -5.33 -3.84 -4.78
N MET A 129 -6.65 -3.98 -4.70
CA MET A 129 -7.47 -4.45 -5.81
C MET A 129 -7.39 -3.52 -7.02
N GLU A 130 -7.34 -2.21 -6.81
CA GLU A 130 -7.18 -1.26 -7.91
C GLU A 130 -5.80 -1.37 -8.58
N VAL A 131 -4.74 -1.59 -7.80
CA VAL A 131 -3.42 -1.91 -8.36
C VAL A 131 -3.50 -3.14 -9.27
N GLU A 132 -4.22 -4.19 -8.86
CA GLU A 132 -4.40 -5.38 -9.71
C GLU A 132 -5.24 -5.08 -10.97
N ARG A 133 -6.23 -4.18 -10.92
CA ARG A 133 -6.95 -3.74 -12.14
C ARG A 133 -5.99 -3.07 -13.12
N LEU A 134 -5.14 -2.16 -12.64
CA LEU A 134 -4.13 -1.51 -13.49
C LEU A 134 -3.13 -2.50 -14.08
N ARG A 135 -2.71 -3.50 -13.28
CA ARG A 135 -1.82 -4.57 -13.74
C ARG A 135 -2.45 -5.47 -14.77
N ASN A 136 -3.72 -5.84 -14.59
CA ASN A 136 -4.49 -6.62 -15.56
C ASN A 136 -4.70 -5.83 -16.87
N ALA A 137 -4.71 -4.50 -16.82
CA ALA A 137 -4.70 -3.63 -17.99
C ALA A 137 -3.32 -3.49 -18.66
N GLY A 138 -2.30 -4.25 -18.22
CA GLY A 138 -0.98 -4.30 -18.86
C GLY A 138 0.12 -3.49 -18.15
N SER A 139 -0.16 -2.96 -16.96
CA SER A 139 0.81 -2.11 -16.26
C SER A 139 1.73 -2.90 -15.33
N SER A 140 2.99 -2.47 -15.22
CA SER A 140 3.88 -3.06 -14.21
C SER A 140 3.40 -2.72 -12.80
N ARG A 141 3.67 -3.59 -11.83
CA ARG A 141 3.31 -3.38 -10.43
C ARG A 141 3.84 -2.03 -9.90
N THR A 142 5.10 -1.73 -10.21
CA THR A 142 5.74 -0.47 -9.79
C THR A 142 5.08 0.74 -10.43
N ALA A 143 4.73 0.67 -11.72
CA ALA A 143 4.07 1.78 -12.41
C ALA A 143 2.65 2.03 -11.86
N ALA A 144 1.87 0.97 -11.66
CA ALA A 144 0.53 1.04 -11.09
C ALA A 144 0.52 1.63 -9.67
N VAL A 145 1.45 1.19 -8.81
CA VAL A 145 1.58 1.71 -7.44
C VAL A 145 1.99 3.18 -7.44
N LYS A 146 2.99 3.56 -8.23
CA LYS A 146 3.42 4.96 -8.35
C LYS A 146 2.28 5.86 -8.82
N PHE A 147 1.49 5.38 -9.77
CA PHE A 147 0.36 6.10 -10.31
C PHE A 147 -0.72 6.37 -9.25
N ILE A 148 -1.16 5.33 -8.54
CA ILE A 148 -2.19 5.47 -7.49
C ILE A 148 -1.70 6.36 -6.34
N VAL A 149 -0.44 6.23 -5.93
CA VAL A 149 0.15 7.10 -4.88
C VAL A 149 0.19 8.55 -5.33
N LYS A 150 0.59 8.81 -6.58
CA LYS A 150 0.58 10.16 -7.15
C LYS A 150 -0.85 10.72 -7.16
N ALA A 151 -1.81 9.96 -7.68
CA ALA A 151 -3.21 10.34 -7.73
C ALA A 151 -3.82 10.63 -6.34
N ALA A 152 -3.44 9.85 -5.32
CA ALA A 152 -3.87 10.07 -3.94
C ALA A 152 -3.33 11.39 -3.34
N ARG A 153 -2.16 11.85 -3.79
CA ARG A 153 -1.56 13.12 -3.35
C ARG A 153 -2.18 14.32 -4.08
N THR A 154 -2.41 14.17 -5.38
CA THR A 154 -2.99 15.22 -6.24
C THR A 154 -4.51 15.30 -6.17
N ASP A 155 -5.16 14.45 -5.37
CA ASP A 155 -6.62 14.37 -5.25
C ASP A 155 -7.35 14.06 -6.57
N SER A 156 -6.68 13.31 -7.45
CA SER A 156 -7.21 12.89 -8.75
C SER A 156 -7.72 11.46 -8.75
N LEU A 157 -7.91 10.85 -7.57
CA LEU A 157 -8.55 9.54 -7.45
C LEU A 157 -10.08 9.69 -7.58
N PRO A 158 -10.79 8.64 -8.03
CA PRO A 158 -12.24 8.53 -7.89
C PRO A 158 -12.69 8.64 -6.42
N GLU A 159 -13.89 9.17 -6.17
CA GLU A 159 -14.39 9.49 -4.81
C GLU A 159 -14.28 8.31 -3.83
N HIS A 160 -14.76 7.13 -4.23
CA HIS A 160 -14.67 5.92 -3.42
C HIS A 160 -13.23 5.48 -3.07
N LEU A 161 -12.26 5.78 -3.95
CA LEU A 161 -10.84 5.51 -3.70
C LEU A 161 -10.17 6.62 -2.89
N LYS A 162 -10.67 7.86 -2.95
CA LYS A 162 -10.26 8.95 -2.05
C LYS A 162 -10.62 8.60 -0.61
N ASP A 163 -11.87 8.18 -0.37
CA ASP A 163 -12.33 7.76 0.95
C ASP A 163 -11.50 6.59 1.48
N ALA A 164 -11.29 5.57 0.63
CA ALA A 164 -10.43 4.45 0.97
C ALA A 164 -8.98 4.90 1.27
N ALA A 165 -8.41 5.84 0.52
CA ALA A 165 -7.06 6.36 0.77
C ALA A 165 -6.96 7.10 2.11
N VAL A 166 -8.02 7.82 2.52
CA VAL A 166 -8.10 8.48 3.83
C VAL A 166 -8.16 7.45 4.95
N ILE A 167 -9.06 6.47 4.83
CA ILE A 167 -9.26 5.43 5.84
C ILE A 167 -8.01 4.54 5.96
N ALA A 168 -7.42 4.11 4.84
CA ALA A 168 -6.26 3.21 4.83
C ALA A 168 -5.02 3.81 5.54
N ASN A 169 -4.87 5.14 5.49
CA ASN A 169 -3.76 5.85 6.14
C ASN A 169 -4.03 6.12 7.63
N ALA A 170 -4.07 5.05 8.42
CA ALA A 170 -4.28 5.08 9.86
C ALA A 170 -3.23 5.89 10.67
N ARG A 171 -2.09 6.25 10.08
CA ARG A 171 -1.00 7.01 10.71
C ARG A 171 -0.91 8.45 10.20
N LYS A 172 -1.99 9.00 9.66
CA LYS A 172 -2.03 10.40 9.23
C LYS A 172 -1.83 11.30 10.45
N GLY A 173 -0.62 11.85 10.59
CA GLY A 173 -0.45 13.12 11.31
C GLY A 173 -1.16 14.23 10.52
N SER A 174 -1.57 15.30 11.20
CA SER A 174 -2.40 16.39 10.63
C SER A 174 -1.95 16.88 9.24
N THR A 175 -0.66 16.83 8.95
CA THR A 175 -0.02 17.41 7.76
C THR A 175 0.18 16.48 6.56
N ARG A 176 0.03 15.15 6.68
CA ARG A 176 0.38 14.21 5.58
C ARG A 176 -0.81 13.82 4.72
N LYS A 177 -0.74 14.10 3.40
CA LYS A 177 -1.77 13.71 2.41
C LYS A 177 -1.38 12.41 1.68
N GLY A 178 -2.33 11.47 1.55
CA GLY A 178 -2.13 10.18 0.89
C GLY A 178 -1.24 9.20 1.67
N PHE A 179 -0.81 8.11 1.03
CA PHE A 179 0.06 7.08 1.59
C PHE A 179 1.36 6.95 0.78
N GLY A 180 2.33 6.17 1.28
CA GLY A 180 3.62 5.96 0.60
C GLY A 180 3.61 4.76 -0.35
N GLU A 181 4.52 4.77 -1.33
CA GLU A 181 4.71 3.65 -2.27
C GLU A 181 5.02 2.33 -1.56
N ARG A 182 5.92 2.35 -0.57
CA ARG A 182 6.28 1.16 0.21
C ARG A 182 5.06 0.54 0.92
N SER A 183 4.19 1.38 1.50
CA SER A 183 2.98 0.90 2.18
C SER A 183 2.00 0.23 1.20
N LEU A 184 1.76 0.86 0.04
CA LEU A 184 0.88 0.25 -0.96
C LEU A 184 1.49 -1.03 -1.55
N GLN A 185 2.80 -1.07 -1.80
CA GLN A 185 3.48 -2.30 -2.21
C GLN A 185 3.28 -3.43 -1.20
N GLU A 186 3.41 -3.14 0.09
CA GLU A 186 3.19 -4.12 1.16
C GLU A 186 1.75 -4.63 1.17
N TRP A 187 0.76 -3.74 1.06
CA TRP A 187 -0.66 -4.11 1.00
C TRP A 187 -0.97 -4.99 -0.22
N VAL A 188 -0.40 -4.69 -1.38
CA VAL A 188 -0.54 -5.52 -2.59
C VAL A 188 0.09 -6.89 -2.38
N SER A 189 1.26 -6.98 -1.73
CA SER A 189 1.88 -8.28 -1.41
C SER A 189 1.01 -9.10 -0.46
N ILE A 190 0.41 -8.47 0.55
CA ILE A 190 -0.54 -9.13 1.45
C ILE A 190 -1.78 -9.58 0.67
N TYR A 191 -2.32 -8.72 -0.19
CA TYR A 191 -3.51 -9.00 -0.98
C TYR A 191 -3.34 -10.20 -1.91
N GLU A 192 -2.21 -10.31 -2.60
CA GLU A 192 -1.88 -11.45 -3.48
C GLU A 192 -1.61 -12.75 -2.70
N ALA A 193 -1.02 -12.64 -1.51
CA ALA A 193 -0.66 -13.80 -0.70
C ALA A 193 -1.82 -14.34 0.14
N SER A 194 -2.86 -13.53 0.38
CA SER A 194 -3.98 -13.85 1.28
C SER A 194 -5.27 -14.23 0.56
N ARG A 195 -6.01 -15.17 1.15
CA ARG A 195 -7.37 -15.50 0.70
C ARG A 195 -8.35 -14.38 1.06
N PRO A 196 -9.37 -14.10 0.23
CA PRO A 196 -10.46 -13.21 0.61
C PRO A 196 -11.14 -13.63 1.93
N GLY A 197 -11.78 -12.67 2.61
CA GLY A 197 -12.44 -12.90 3.89
C GLY A 197 -11.54 -12.62 5.10
N ILE A 198 -11.71 -13.42 6.16
CA ILE A 198 -11.08 -13.19 7.47
C ILE A 198 -9.54 -13.22 7.44
N GLU A 199 -8.94 -14.00 6.52
CA GLU A 199 -7.48 -14.07 6.36
C GLU A 199 -6.91 -12.72 5.92
N ARG A 200 -7.41 -12.20 4.80
CA ARG A 200 -7.02 -10.89 4.28
C ARG A 200 -7.32 -9.76 5.25
N LEU A 201 -8.48 -9.79 5.91
CA LEU A 201 -8.87 -8.79 6.89
C LEU A 201 -7.87 -8.71 8.04
N THR A 202 -7.47 -9.87 8.59
CA THR A 202 -6.49 -9.97 9.68
C THR A 202 -5.13 -9.41 9.27
N LEU A 203 -4.66 -9.77 8.08
CA LEU A 203 -3.32 -9.40 7.62
C LEU A 203 -3.21 -7.95 7.15
N LEU A 204 -4.28 -7.37 6.60
CA LEU A 204 -4.31 -5.97 6.18
C LEU A 204 -4.67 -5.01 7.32
N ALA A 205 -5.27 -5.50 8.41
CA ALA A 205 -5.55 -4.67 9.58
C ALA A 205 -4.25 -4.11 10.17
N PRO A 206 -4.24 -2.85 10.64
CA PRO A 206 -3.08 -2.31 11.33
C PRO A 206 -2.90 -3.05 12.66
N GLY A 207 -1.66 -3.43 12.95
CA GLY A 207 -1.33 -4.13 14.19
C GLY A 207 -1.81 -3.36 15.42
N GLN A 208 -2.36 -4.10 16.39
CA GLN A 208 -2.61 -3.59 17.72
C GLN A 208 -1.26 -3.29 18.39
N LEU A 209 -1.06 -2.05 18.84
CA LEU A 209 -0.07 -1.80 19.88
C LEU A 209 -0.61 -2.47 21.14
N LYS A 210 -0.26 -3.74 21.36
CA LYS A 210 -0.61 -4.42 22.61
C LYS A 210 0.17 -3.71 23.71
N ALA A 211 -0.55 -3.12 24.67
CA ALA A 211 0.06 -2.61 25.90
C ALA A 211 0.89 -3.76 26.50
N ARG A 212 2.14 -3.48 26.87
CA ARG A 212 2.95 -4.49 27.54
C ARG A 212 2.28 -4.75 28.88
N THR A 213 1.92 -6.01 29.15
CA THR A 213 1.38 -6.38 30.46
C THR A 213 2.41 -5.99 31.53
N PRO A 214 2.01 -5.32 32.63
CA PRO A 214 2.92 -4.89 33.70
C PRO A 214 3.93 -5.96 34.13
N GLU A 215 3.47 -7.21 34.19
CA GLU A 215 4.27 -8.41 34.55
C GLU A 215 5.47 -8.69 33.62
N LYS A 216 5.44 -8.20 32.37
CA LYS A 216 6.52 -8.39 31.39
C LYS A 216 7.50 -7.23 31.36
N ILE A 217 7.25 -6.16 32.13
CA ILE A 217 8.06 -4.96 32.15
C ILE A 217 9.05 -5.07 33.32
N GLN A 218 10.28 -5.48 33.01
CA GLN A 218 11.32 -5.77 34.01
C GLN A 218 11.64 -4.58 34.93
N TRP A 219 11.66 -3.35 34.40
CA TRP A 219 11.98 -2.12 35.14
C TRP A 219 10.78 -1.53 35.91
N LEU A 220 9.57 -2.06 35.72
CA LEU A 220 8.36 -1.46 36.28
C LEU A 220 8.31 -1.50 37.81
N PRO A 221 8.70 -2.60 38.50
CA PRO A 221 8.74 -2.63 39.96
C PRO A 221 9.65 -1.55 40.55
N ASP A 222 10.83 -1.38 39.96
CA ASP A 222 11.83 -0.40 40.40
C ASP A 222 11.29 1.03 40.23
N PHE A 223 10.69 1.35 39.07
CA PHE A 223 10.04 2.64 38.87
C PHE A 223 8.87 2.88 39.85
N LEU A 224 8.05 1.85 40.13
CA LEU A 224 6.92 1.95 41.04
C LEU A 224 7.34 2.26 42.48
N ALA A 225 8.55 1.90 42.90
CA ALA A 225 9.10 2.26 44.20
C ALA A 225 9.23 3.80 44.37
N HIS A 226 9.68 4.49 43.32
CA HIS A 226 9.78 5.95 43.30
C HIS A 226 8.41 6.62 43.16
N TRP A 227 7.55 6.10 42.27
CA TRP A 227 6.22 6.65 42.01
C TRP A 227 5.27 6.55 43.21
N ARG A 228 5.31 5.45 43.97
CA ARG A 228 4.46 5.21 45.14
C ARG A 228 4.97 5.87 46.42
N SER A 229 5.96 6.76 46.32
CA SER A 229 6.49 7.45 47.49
C SER A 229 5.45 8.38 48.11
N ARG A 230 5.44 8.49 49.45
CA ARG A 230 4.50 9.33 50.21
C ARG A 230 4.62 10.84 49.92
N LYS A 231 5.65 11.23 49.16
CA LYS A 231 5.91 12.63 48.75
C LYS A 231 4.99 13.10 47.62
N GLY A 232 4.28 12.18 46.94
CA GLY A 232 3.44 12.50 45.79
C GLY A 232 4.22 13.15 44.63
N PRO A 233 5.35 12.55 44.17
CA PRO A 233 6.19 13.15 43.15
C PRO A 233 5.45 13.29 41.82
N THR A 234 5.84 14.27 40.99
CA THR A 234 5.37 14.30 39.61
C THR A 234 6.00 13.17 38.80
N LEU A 235 5.40 12.81 37.65
CA LEU A 235 5.92 11.72 36.82
C LEU A 235 7.36 11.97 36.37
N ARG A 236 7.70 13.25 36.17
CA ARG A 236 9.04 13.68 35.77
C ARG A 236 10.03 13.55 36.92
N ASP A 237 9.64 13.90 38.13
CA ASP A 237 10.50 13.80 39.31
C ASP A 237 10.76 12.34 39.67
N ALA A 238 9.71 11.52 39.71
CA ALA A 238 9.83 10.08 39.94
C ALA A 238 10.70 9.38 38.88
N TYR A 239 10.61 9.79 37.61
CA TYR A 239 11.47 9.27 36.55
C TYR A 239 12.93 9.70 36.70
N SER A 240 13.17 10.95 37.12
CA SER A 240 14.53 11.45 37.35
C SER A 240 15.23 10.70 38.47
N ASP A 241 14.53 10.50 39.59
CA ASP A 241 15.05 9.73 40.74
C ASP A 241 15.31 8.27 40.38
N PHE A 242 14.35 7.65 39.69
CA PHE A 242 14.48 6.29 39.16
C PHE A 242 15.69 6.14 38.22
N LYS A 243 15.88 7.10 37.29
CA LYS A 243 17.00 7.04 36.35
C LYS A 243 18.34 7.16 37.07
N ALA A 244 18.44 8.05 38.06
CA ALA A 244 19.65 8.21 38.86
C ALA A 244 19.97 6.94 39.66
N GLU A 245 18.96 6.30 40.26
CA GLU A 245 19.14 5.04 40.99
C GLU A 245 19.49 3.88 40.05
N TRP A 246 18.91 3.83 38.84
CA TRP A 246 19.22 2.82 37.82
C TRP A 246 20.66 2.90 37.33
N GLU A 247 21.14 4.11 37.02
CA GLU A 247 22.52 4.34 36.58
C GLU A 247 23.54 4.00 37.67
N ASN A 248 23.20 4.25 38.94
CA ASN A 248 24.08 3.92 40.07
C ASN A 248 24.09 2.40 40.38
N THR A 249 22.91 1.77 40.43
CA THR A 249 22.76 0.35 40.78
C THR A 249 23.36 -0.58 39.73
N TYR A 250 23.29 -0.19 38.45
CA TYR A 250 23.80 -0.98 37.33
C TYR A 250 25.08 -0.40 36.71
N ALA A 251 25.82 0.45 37.44
CA ALA A 251 27.08 1.04 36.97
C ALA A 251 28.11 -0.02 36.56
N ASP A 252 28.16 -1.14 37.29
CA ASP A 252 29.08 -2.26 37.03
C ASP A 252 28.60 -3.18 35.88
N GLN A 253 27.38 -2.97 35.37
CA GLN A 253 26.75 -3.81 34.35
C GLN A 253 26.26 -2.95 33.16
N PRO A 254 27.15 -2.64 32.19
CA PRO A 254 26.84 -1.69 31.12
C PRO A 254 25.65 -2.12 30.24
N ALA A 255 25.40 -3.42 30.12
CA ALA A 255 24.27 -3.96 29.37
C ALA A 255 22.90 -3.66 30.03
N ILE A 256 22.82 -3.64 31.37
CA ILE A 256 21.58 -3.36 32.10
C ILE A 256 21.40 -1.84 32.27
N ALA A 257 22.49 -1.09 32.47
CA ALA A 257 22.46 0.37 32.44
C ALA A 257 21.88 0.90 31.12
N ALA A 258 22.29 0.32 29.98
CA ALA A 258 21.76 0.65 28.66
C ALA A 258 20.29 0.24 28.44
N ALA A 259 19.75 -0.65 29.27
CA ALA A 259 18.35 -1.10 29.21
C ALA A 259 17.37 -0.17 29.96
N CYS A 260 17.85 0.94 30.51
CA CYS A 260 17.03 1.94 31.19
C CYS A 260 15.89 2.45 30.27
N PRO A 261 14.62 2.43 30.71
CA PRO A 261 13.51 2.88 29.89
C PRO A 261 13.55 4.39 29.65
N SER A 262 13.07 4.82 28.48
CA SER A 262 12.85 6.24 28.22
C SER A 262 11.63 6.76 28.99
N TYR A 263 11.59 8.07 29.26
CA TYR A 263 10.44 8.73 29.89
C TYR A 263 9.11 8.40 29.20
N ASP A 264 9.10 8.37 27.86
CA ASP A 264 7.91 8.01 27.09
C ASP A 264 7.52 6.53 27.22
N ALA A 265 8.49 5.64 27.49
CA ALA A 265 8.19 4.24 27.78
C ALA A 265 7.53 4.10 29.15
N VAL A 266 8.01 4.83 30.16
CA VAL A 266 7.42 4.89 31.50
C VAL A 266 6.01 5.47 31.47
N ARG A 267 5.79 6.56 30.75
CA ARG A 267 4.45 7.18 30.59
C ARG A 267 3.43 6.27 29.90
N ARG A 268 3.88 5.31 29.09
CA ARG A 268 3.03 4.42 28.29
C ARG A 268 2.80 3.04 28.92
N ALA A 269 3.51 2.71 29.99
CA ALA A 269 3.37 1.46 30.73
C ALA A 269 2.18 1.54 31.70
#